data_AF-A0A952D396-F1
#
_entry.id   AF-A0A952D396-F1
#
_cell.length_a   1.000
_cell.length_b   1.000
_cell.length_c   1.000
_cell.angle_alpha   90.00
_cell.angle_beta   90.00
_cell.angle_gamma   90.00
#
_symmetry.space_group_name_H-M   'P 1'
#
loop_
_entity.id
_entity.type
_entity.pdbx_description
1 polymer ?
#
loop_
_entity_poly.entity_id
_entity_poly.type
_entity_poly.pdbx_seq_one_letter_code
_entity_poly.pdbx_strand_id
1 'polypeptide(L)'
;MQSPTAPAAFWSVWLAAESVAVMLFGLVLVVAPGLARNSFALLLYGSSGHIATFGVQAVAYISLLHAVLGAVMFGWGIALFLIARGPFARGERLGWRVVAASVLAWFVPDSAFSVWSGFWPNAVLNLLFFFVFALPLPATYRVFYAARA
;
A
#
# COMPACT_ATOMS: atom_id res chain seq x y z
N MET A 1 15.89 -29.76 9.34
CA MET A 1 14.85 -28.72 9.23
C MET A 1 14.16 -28.92 7.90
N GLN A 2 12.89 -29.32 7.88
CA GLN A 2 12.14 -29.40 6.62
C GLN A 2 11.98 -27.99 6.06
N SER A 3 12.36 -27.79 4.81
CA SER A 3 12.12 -26.53 4.10
C SER A 3 10.62 -26.25 4.09
N PRO A 4 10.17 -25.02 4.44
CA PRO A 4 8.76 -24.69 4.34
C PRO A 4 8.28 -24.95 2.92
N THR A 5 7.07 -25.51 2.80
CA THR A 5 6.43 -25.68 1.50
C THR A 5 6.18 -24.30 0.90
N ALA A 6 6.56 -24.11 -0.37
CA ALA A 6 6.34 -22.84 -1.04
C ALA A 6 4.82 -22.57 -1.15
N PRO A 7 4.35 -21.34 -0.91
CA PRO A 7 2.98 -20.98 -1.23
C PRO A 7 2.75 -21.16 -2.73
N ALA A 8 1.48 -21.37 -3.12
CA ALA A 8 1.12 -21.39 -4.54
C ALA A 8 1.71 -20.16 -5.24
N ALA A 9 2.44 -20.38 -6.34
CA ALA A 9 3.16 -19.32 -7.05
C ALA A 9 2.26 -18.12 -7.39
N PHE A 10 0.98 -18.39 -7.61
CA PHE A 10 -0.08 -17.40 -7.75
C PHE A 10 -0.03 -16.30 -6.69
N TRP A 11 0.02 -16.64 -5.39
CA TRP A 11 -0.01 -15.65 -4.30
C TRP A 11 1.25 -14.80 -4.21
N SER A 12 2.42 -15.37 -4.53
CA SER A 12 3.67 -14.61 -4.62
C SER A 12 3.64 -13.62 -5.80
N VAL A 13 3.14 -14.07 -6.96
CA VAL A 13 2.99 -13.20 -8.15
C VAL A 13 1.95 -12.11 -7.90
N TRP A 14 0.86 -12.44 -7.23
CA TRP A 14 -0.18 -11.50 -6.82
C TRP A 14 0.40 -10.37 -5.95
N LEU A 15 1.05 -10.69 -4.83
CA LEU A 15 1.70 -9.70 -3.96
C LEU A 15 2.77 -8.88 -4.69
N ALA A 16 3.51 -9.51 -5.61
CA ALA A 16 4.50 -8.80 -6.42
C ALA A 16 3.84 -7.81 -7.39
N ALA A 17 2.74 -8.19 -8.04
CA ALA A 17 1.98 -7.30 -8.93
C ALA A 17 1.39 -6.11 -8.15
N GLU A 18 0.85 -6.34 -6.96
CA GLU A 18 0.35 -5.27 -6.08
C GLU A 18 1.46 -4.32 -5.66
N SER A 19 2.63 -4.87 -5.30
CA SER A 19 3.80 -4.07 -4.94
C SER A 19 4.23 -3.17 -6.11
N VAL A 20 4.21 -3.68 -7.34
CA VAL A 20 4.46 -2.87 -8.55
C VAL A 20 3.37 -1.82 -8.75
N ALA A 21 2.09 -2.13 -8.53
CA ALA A 21 1.02 -1.15 -8.62
C ALA A 21 1.20 0.00 -7.62
N VAL A 22 1.61 -0.30 -6.37
CA VAL A 22 1.96 0.70 -5.36
C VAL A 22 3.15 1.55 -5.79
N MET A 23 4.18 0.95 -6.39
CA MET A 23 5.31 1.69 -6.95
C MET A 23 4.85 2.67 -8.02
N LEU A 24 4.07 2.22 -9.00
CA LEU A 24 3.58 3.07 -10.08
C LEU A 24 2.68 4.19 -9.56
N PHE A 25 1.79 3.89 -8.63
CA PHE A 25 0.95 4.89 -7.98
C PHE A 25 1.78 5.94 -7.23
N GLY A 26 2.77 5.50 -6.45
CA GLY A 26 3.69 6.40 -5.76
C GLY A 26 4.50 7.27 -6.73
N LEU A 27 4.95 6.70 -7.84
CA LEU A 27 5.68 7.45 -8.86
C LEU A 27 4.81 8.53 -9.51
N VAL A 28 3.54 8.24 -9.79
CA VAL A 28 2.57 9.23 -10.31
C VAL A 28 2.43 10.41 -9.36
N LEU A 29 2.38 10.17 -8.05
CA LEU A 29 2.34 11.25 -7.04
C LEU A 29 3.55 12.19 -7.10
N VAL A 30 4.72 11.67 -7.48
CA VAL A 30 5.97 12.43 -7.60
C VAL A 30 6.03 13.20 -8.93
N VAL A 31 5.81 12.50 -10.05
CA VAL A 31 6.11 13.05 -11.38
C VAL A 31 4.95 13.81 -12.01
N ALA A 32 3.72 13.60 -11.52
CA ALA A 32 2.50 14.23 -12.04
C ALA A 32 1.74 14.97 -10.93
N PRO A 33 2.32 16.04 -10.35
CA PRO A 33 1.76 16.71 -9.17
C PRO A 33 0.40 17.37 -9.44
N GLY A 34 0.09 17.75 -10.68
CA GLY A 34 -1.23 18.25 -11.06
C GLY A 34 -2.30 17.16 -11.03
N LEU A 35 -1.98 15.99 -11.59
CA LEU A 35 -2.87 14.83 -11.56
C LEU A 35 -3.12 14.37 -10.13
N ALA A 36 -2.06 14.25 -9.32
CA ALA A 36 -2.15 13.91 -7.90
C ALA A 36 -3.12 14.84 -7.16
N ARG A 37 -2.89 16.16 -7.21
CA ARG A 37 -3.78 17.14 -6.56
C ARG A 37 -5.22 17.00 -7.03
N ASN A 38 -5.46 16.92 -8.34
CA ASN A 38 -6.82 16.88 -8.87
C ASN A 38 -7.57 15.60 -8.48
N SER A 39 -6.88 14.45 -8.48
CA SER A 39 -7.46 13.16 -8.08
C SER A 39 -7.78 13.13 -6.59
N PHE A 40 -6.86 13.59 -5.72
CA PHE A 40 -7.12 13.68 -4.28
C PHE A 40 -8.17 14.74 -3.97
N ALA A 41 -8.20 15.86 -4.70
CA ALA A 41 -9.24 16.87 -4.54
C ALA A 41 -10.63 16.31 -4.88
N LEU A 42 -10.74 15.54 -5.96
CA LEU A 42 -11.98 14.85 -6.32
C LEU A 42 -12.40 13.85 -5.25
N LEU A 43 -11.48 13.03 -4.75
CA LEU A 43 -11.76 12.03 -3.72
C LEU A 43 -12.23 12.65 -2.40
N LEU A 44 -11.55 13.71 -1.95
CA LEU A 44 -11.75 14.27 -0.61
C LEU A 44 -12.82 15.36 -0.56
N TYR A 45 -12.98 16.13 -1.64
CA TYR A 45 -13.88 17.29 -1.69
C TYR A 45 -14.96 17.18 -2.76
N GLY A 46 -14.99 16.09 -3.55
CA GLY A 46 -15.94 15.94 -4.66
C GLY A 46 -15.68 16.89 -5.84
N SER A 47 -14.54 17.60 -5.84
CA SER A 47 -14.19 18.58 -6.88
C SER A 47 -12.70 18.57 -7.16
N SER A 48 -12.32 18.28 -8.41
CA SER A 48 -10.92 18.21 -8.84
C SER A 48 -10.18 19.54 -8.76
N GLY A 49 -10.90 20.67 -8.74
CA GLY A 49 -10.32 22.00 -8.62
C GLY A 49 -10.19 22.51 -7.19
N HIS A 50 -10.70 21.81 -6.18
CA HIS A 50 -10.84 22.36 -4.83
C HIS A 50 -9.49 22.75 -4.20
N ILE A 51 -8.47 21.91 -4.32
CA ILE A 51 -7.13 22.24 -3.77
C ILE A 51 -6.54 23.50 -4.42
N ALA A 52 -6.85 23.78 -5.69
CA ALA A 52 -6.33 24.95 -6.38
C ALA A 52 -6.92 26.28 -5.87
N THR A 53 -8.01 26.25 -5.08
CA THR A 53 -8.59 27.46 -4.47
C THR A 53 -7.89 27.85 -3.17
N PHE A 54 -7.05 26.97 -2.60
CA PHE A 54 -6.24 27.28 -1.44
C PHE A 54 -5.14 28.30 -1.77
N GLY A 55 -4.54 28.90 -0.74
CA GLY A 55 -3.41 29.81 -0.92
C GLY A 55 -2.22 29.13 -1.61
N VAL A 56 -1.48 29.88 -2.44
CA VAL A 56 -0.36 29.36 -3.25
C VAL A 56 0.66 28.55 -2.43
N GLN A 57 0.98 29.00 -1.22
CA GLN A 57 1.90 28.29 -0.32
C GLN A 57 1.33 26.94 0.15
N ALA A 58 0.03 26.86 0.44
CA ALA A 58 -0.62 25.61 0.82
C ALA A 58 -0.64 24.63 -0.35
N VAL A 59 -0.93 25.10 -1.58
CA VAL A 59 -0.89 24.26 -2.79
C VAL A 59 0.51 23.69 -3.05
N ALA A 60 1.54 24.53 -2.89
CA ALA A 60 2.93 24.10 -3.02
C ALA A 60 3.28 23.03 -1.97
N TYR A 61 2.90 23.27 -0.71
CA TYR A 61 3.15 22.32 0.38
C TYR A 61 2.41 20.99 0.20
N ILE A 62 1.13 21.02 -0.23
CA ILE A 62 0.36 19.82 -0.56
C ILE A 62 1.02 19.04 -1.70
N SER A 63 1.58 19.73 -2.71
CA SER A 63 2.29 19.09 -3.80
C SER A 63 3.56 18.39 -3.30
N LEU A 64 4.31 19.04 -2.40
CA LEU A 64 5.46 18.45 -1.75
C LEU A 64 5.07 17.20 -0.94
N LEU A 65 3.99 17.26 -0.15
CA LEU A 65 3.51 16.12 0.63
C LEU A 65 3.12 14.93 -0.24
N HIS A 66 2.43 15.16 -1.37
CA HIS A 66 2.16 14.09 -2.33
C HIS A 66 3.45 13.47 -2.88
N ALA A 67 4.45 14.29 -3.24
CA ALA A 67 5.72 13.76 -3.74
C ALA A 67 6.47 12.96 -2.67
N VAL A 68 6.52 13.43 -1.41
CA VAL A 68 7.13 12.70 -0.30
C VAL A 68 6.41 11.37 -0.05
N LEU A 69 5.07 11.39 0.01
CA LEU A 69 4.27 10.18 0.15
C LEU A 69 4.53 9.21 -1.01
N GLY A 70 4.55 9.72 -2.24
CA GLY A 70 4.83 8.95 -3.44
C GLY A 70 6.19 8.26 -3.43
N ALA A 71 7.24 8.97 -3.00
CA ALA A 71 8.58 8.39 -2.86
C ALA A 71 8.62 7.29 -1.78
N VAL A 72 7.94 7.50 -0.65
CA VAL A 72 7.80 6.48 0.41
C VAL A 72 7.06 5.26 -0.11
N MET A 73 5.95 5.45 -0.84
CA MET A 73 5.19 4.36 -1.46
C MET A 73 6.04 3.59 -2.47
N PHE A 74 6.84 4.28 -3.29
CA PHE A 74 7.74 3.64 -4.24
C PHE A 74 8.78 2.76 -3.53
N GLY A 75 9.45 3.28 -2.50
CA GLY A 75 10.41 2.51 -1.71
C GLY A 75 9.77 1.34 -0.96
N TRP A 76 8.60 1.54 -0.37
CA TRP A 76 7.83 0.51 0.31
C TRP A 76 7.38 -0.60 -0.66
N GLY A 77 6.93 -0.23 -1.86
CA GLY A 77 6.59 -1.17 -2.92
C GLY A 77 7.79 -2.00 -3.37
N ILE A 78 8.98 -1.41 -3.53
CA ILE A 78 10.20 -2.19 -3.81
C ILE A 78 10.48 -3.21 -2.70
N ALA A 79 10.40 -2.79 -1.44
CA ALA A 79 10.65 -3.68 -0.31
C ALA A 79 9.66 -4.85 -0.29
N LEU A 80 8.37 -4.58 -0.45
CA LEU A 80 7.33 -5.62 -0.51
C LEU A 80 7.49 -6.54 -1.71
N PHE A 81 7.89 -6.02 -2.87
CA PHE A 81 8.18 -6.83 -4.06
C PHE A 81 9.31 -7.82 -3.79
N LEU A 82 10.41 -7.37 -3.19
CA LEU A 82 11.54 -8.24 -2.84
C LEU A 82 11.15 -9.29 -1.80
N ILE A 83 10.31 -8.94 -0.82
CA ILE A 83 9.75 -9.89 0.14
C ILE A 83 8.86 -10.92 -0.55
N ALA A 84 7.97 -10.47 -1.44
CA ALA A 84 7.02 -11.30 -2.18
C ALA A 84 7.73 -12.33 -3.08
N ARG A 85 8.81 -11.92 -3.76
CA ARG A 85 9.61 -12.77 -4.66
C ARG A 85 10.72 -13.55 -3.97
N GLY A 86 11.09 -13.16 -2.75
CA GLY A 86 12.13 -13.81 -1.95
C GLY A 86 11.53 -14.68 -0.84
N PRO A 87 11.61 -14.25 0.44
CA PRO A 87 11.22 -15.08 1.58
C PRO A 87 9.76 -15.55 1.54
N PHE A 88 8.82 -14.74 1.04
CA PHE A 88 7.44 -15.17 0.90
C PHE A 88 7.30 -16.31 -0.12
N ALA A 89 7.89 -16.17 -1.32
CA ALA A 89 7.87 -17.21 -2.35
C ALA A 89 8.50 -18.53 -1.90
N ARG A 90 9.46 -18.48 -0.96
CA ARG A 90 10.09 -19.66 -0.35
C ARG A 90 9.32 -20.26 0.83
N GLY A 91 8.16 -19.71 1.18
CA GLY A 91 7.36 -20.19 2.32
C GLY A 91 7.93 -19.81 3.70
N GLU A 92 8.86 -18.85 3.77
CA GLU A 92 9.45 -18.44 5.05
C GLU A 92 8.45 -17.61 5.87
N ARG A 93 8.24 -17.99 7.13
CA ARG A 93 7.34 -17.27 8.05
C ARG A 93 7.67 -15.79 8.18
N LEU A 94 8.94 -15.42 8.08
CA LEU A 94 9.36 -14.02 8.11
C LEU A 94 8.75 -13.24 6.95
N GLY A 95 8.72 -13.79 5.72
CA GLY A 95 8.12 -13.14 4.56
C GLY A 95 6.63 -12.85 4.79
N TRP A 96 5.88 -13.84 5.27
CA TRP A 96 4.46 -13.66 5.62
C TRP A 96 4.26 -12.60 6.72
N ARG A 97 5.08 -12.65 7.80
CA ARG A 97 4.98 -11.72 8.92
C ARG A 97 5.30 -10.29 8.52
N VAL A 98 6.33 -10.09 7.70
CA VAL A 98 6.69 -8.75 7.21
C VAL A 98 5.56 -8.16 6.38
N VAL A 99 5.00 -8.91 5.42
CA VAL A 99 3.85 -8.42 4.63
C VAL A 99 2.68 -8.06 5.55
N ALA A 100 2.26 -8.99 6.42
CA ALA A 100 1.14 -8.77 7.33
C ALA A 100 1.36 -7.56 8.26
N ALA A 101 2.52 -7.48 8.92
CA ALA A 101 2.84 -6.42 9.85
C ALA A 101 2.96 -5.06 9.14
N SER A 102 3.63 -5.01 7.97
CA SER A 102 3.77 -3.76 7.21
C SER A 102 2.43 -3.24 6.71
N VAL A 103 1.56 -4.11 6.17
CA VAL A 103 0.24 -3.71 5.67
C VAL A 103 -0.64 -3.22 6.83
N LEU A 104 -0.64 -3.90 7.98
CA LEU A 104 -1.37 -3.46 9.16
C LEU A 104 -0.83 -2.15 9.75
N ALA A 105 0.49 -2.02 9.83
CA ALA A 105 1.16 -0.84 10.36
C ALA A 105 0.93 0.42 9.51
N TRP A 106 0.65 0.27 8.21
CA TRP A 106 0.18 1.36 7.36
C TRP A 106 -1.33 1.58 7.50
N PHE A 107 -2.14 0.54 7.28
CA PHE A 107 -3.59 0.65 7.17
C PHE A 107 -4.25 1.22 8.42
N VAL A 108 -3.83 0.78 9.61
CA VAL A 108 -4.45 1.17 10.88
C VAL A 108 -4.29 2.66 11.17
N PRO A 109 -3.07 3.23 11.27
CA PRO A 109 -2.93 4.65 11.58
C PRO A 109 -3.48 5.55 10.47
N ASP A 110 -3.26 5.22 9.20
CA ASP A 110 -3.70 6.06 8.08
C ASP A 110 -5.23 6.15 8.01
N SER A 111 -5.91 5.00 8.14
CA SER A 111 -7.38 4.95 8.11
C SER A 111 -8.00 5.53 9.38
N ALA A 112 -7.41 5.29 10.55
CA ALA A 112 -7.87 5.89 11.80
C ALA A 112 -7.78 7.42 11.74
N PHE A 113 -6.68 7.96 11.25
CA PHE A 113 -6.51 9.40 11.08
C PHE A 113 -7.48 9.97 10.04
N SER A 114 -7.70 9.26 8.93
CA SER A 114 -8.65 9.66 7.89
C SER A 114 -10.07 9.80 8.42
N VAL A 115 -10.53 8.86 9.25
CA VAL A 115 -11.85 8.93 9.90
C VAL A 115 -11.88 10.08 10.92
N TRP A 116 -10.87 10.17 11.79
CA TRP A 116 -10.81 11.17 12.86
C TRP A 116 -10.78 12.62 12.31
N SER A 117 -10.07 12.85 11.21
CA SER A 117 -9.93 14.16 10.56
C SER A 117 -11.11 14.54 9.66
N GLY A 118 -12.11 13.67 9.49
CA GLY A 118 -13.27 13.89 8.62
C GLY A 118 -13.06 13.53 7.14
N PHE A 119 -11.84 13.14 6.75
CA PHE A 119 -11.50 12.67 5.40
C PHE A 119 -11.76 11.17 5.21
N TRP A 120 -12.93 10.70 5.65
CA TRP A 120 -13.33 9.30 5.57
C TRP A 120 -13.33 8.68 4.15
N PRO A 121 -13.50 9.42 3.03
CA PRO A 121 -13.35 8.82 1.70
C PRO A 121 -11.97 8.21 1.47
N ASN A 122 -10.92 8.75 2.11
CA ASN A 122 -9.59 8.15 2.08
C ASN A 122 -9.55 6.79 2.80
N ALA A 123 -10.24 6.65 3.94
CA ALA A 123 -10.33 5.37 4.65
C ALA A 123 -11.02 4.29 3.80
N VAL A 124 -12.01 4.67 2.98
CA VAL A 124 -12.65 3.74 2.02
C VAL A 124 -11.66 3.30 0.94
N LEU A 125 -10.89 4.23 0.37
CA LEU A 125 -9.83 3.89 -0.58
C LEU A 125 -8.82 2.93 0.04
N ASN A 126 -8.36 3.21 1.26
CA ASN A 126 -7.43 2.36 1.99
C ASN A 126 -7.99 0.96 2.24
N LEU A 127 -9.28 0.84 2.53
CA LEU A 127 -9.92 -0.45 2.76
C LEU A 127 -9.84 -1.34 1.51
N LEU A 128 -9.99 -0.75 0.32
CA LEU A 128 -9.82 -1.46 -0.95
C LEU A 128 -8.38 -1.98 -1.10
N PHE A 129 -7.38 -1.10 -0.88
CA PHE A 129 -5.97 -1.49 -0.90
C PHE A 129 -5.64 -2.57 0.13
N PHE A 130 -6.16 -2.43 1.35
CA PHE A 130 -5.98 -3.40 2.43
C PHE A 130 -6.48 -4.78 2.03
N PHE A 131 -7.70 -4.89 1.49
CA PHE A 131 -8.25 -6.19 1.10
C PHE A 131 -7.44 -6.86 -0.01
N VAL A 132 -7.02 -6.09 -1.00
CA VAL A 132 -6.17 -6.57 -2.10
C VAL A 132 -4.90 -7.22 -1.52
N PHE A 133 -4.14 -6.50 -0.69
CA PHE A 133 -2.95 -7.04 0.00
C PHE A 133 -3.23 -8.12 1.05
N ALA A 134 -4.41 -8.11 1.68
CA ALA A 134 -4.75 -9.03 2.75
C ALA A 134 -5.16 -10.40 2.22
N LEU A 135 -5.76 -10.51 1.03
CA LEU A 135 -6.26 -11.77 0.45
C LEU A 135 -5.23 -12.92 0.43
N PRO A 136 -3.96 -12.70 0.04
CA PRO A 136 -2.93 -13.74 0.07
C PRO A 136 -2.61 -14.27 1.48
N LEU A 137 -2.79 -13.47 2.52
CA LEU A 137 -2.37 -13.80 3.89
C LEU A 137 -3.16 -14.97 4.51
N PRO A 138 -4.52 -14.95 4.60
CA PRO A 138 -5.28 -16.08 5.12
C PRO A 138 -5.20 -17.28 4.16
N ALA A 139 -5.17 -17.04 2.84
CA ALA A 139 -5.09 -18.11 1.84
C ALA A 139 -3.80 -18.94 1.96
N THR A 140 -2.70 -18.31 2.37
CA THR A 140 -1.41 -18.97 2.56
C THR A 140 -1.10 -19.34 4.01
N TYR A 141 -1.87 -18.87 5.00
CA TYR A 141 -1.55 -19.02 6.43
C TYR A 141 -1.17 -20.47 6.81
N ARG A 142 -1.97 -21.45 6.39
CA ARG A 142 -1.71 -22.87 6.67
C ARG A 142 -0.38 -23.35 6.10
N VAL A 143 0.02 -22.88 4.91
CA VAL A 143 1.31 -23.26 4.30
C VAL A 143 2.49 -22.78 5.15
N PHE A 144 2.42 -21.56 5.67
CA PHE A 144 3.50 -20.98 6.48
C PHE A 144 3.55 -21.52 7.93
N TYR A 145 2.40 -21.96 8.47
CA TYR A 145 2.27 -22.29 9.90
C TYR A 145 1.96 -23.76 10.22
N ALA A 146 1.45 -24.58 9.28
CA ALA A 146 1.14 -25.99 9.52
C ALA A 146 2.38 -26.90 9.64
N ALA A 147 3.56 -26.47 9.19
CA ALA A 147 4.80 -27.27 9.24
C ALA A 147 5.42 -27.46 10.65
N ARG A 148 4.70 -27.12 11.73
CA ARG A 148 5.16 -27.30 13.13
C ARG A 148 4.05 -27.72 14.10
N ALA A 149 2.93 -28.26 13.62
CA ALA A 149 1.95 -28.93 14.47
C ALA A 149 2.32 -30.41 14.60
#